data_AF-A0A4Q3VJQ5-F1
#
_entry.id   AF-A0A4Q3VJQ5-F1
#
_cell.length_a   1.000
_cell.length_b   1.000
_cell.length_c   1.000
_cell.angle_alpha   90.00
_cell.angle_beta   90.00
_cell.angle_gamma   90.00
#
_symmetry.space_group_name_H-M   'P 1'
#
loop_
_entity.id
_entity.type
_entity.pdbx_description
1 polymer ?
#
loop_
_entity_poly.entity_id
_entity_poly.type
_entity_poly.pdbx_seq_one_letter_code
_entity_poly.pdbx_strand_id
1 'polypeptide(L)'
;CTLEYTEETAYPVFGRRTLDRVKGPRSSVKQNLVLNHLGHFSSVPDKRASILRIYGVSRYASNHYNYIAPPYLRSLYLHGAHDIGHALQDLMLVGCSSFAAWGDKSQDGKLIIGRNFDFYAGDDFAKDKIVAFVKPDDGHAFMTVTWAGMIGAVSGMNEKGLTVTINAGKSKIPLVAKTPIALLTREILQYAETIDQAVAIAKKREVFVSEAILIGSAKDGRAVSIEVSPKNFGVYEVENSADQLLCSNHFQSQAYKKDKRNNDAILNSHSQYRYAKLVEDLNQNPRINPEIAAGILRDTKSLDGGLPLGLGNEKALNQLLAHHGVIFQPADLKVWVSANPYQLGEFVCYNLNQIFNTPHNPETLQTLSEVESAIPEDPFVHSDAFRNYELYRVEDRKMDGFLEKGSGMEPDFVIKYQSLNPDLWIVYYKPGLYYYKTKQYELAKRSAKKRYAQQFPPQPAGRRCGSQILPQRRLHPAGWRADQYRIQPLHYPFQPRL
;
A
#
# COMPACT_ATOMS: atom_id res chain seq x y z
N CYS A 1 -48.19 -16.73 -3.15
CA CYS A 1 -47.84 -15.92 -4.33
C CYS A 1 -46.36 -16.08 -4.64
N THR A 2 -46.02 -17.21 -5.24
CA THR A 2 -44.73 -17.49 -5.86
C THR A 2 -44.67 -16.72 -7.18
N LEU A 3 -43.73 -15.80 -7.32
CA LEU A 3 -43.42 -15.15 -8.60
C LEU A 3 -42.19 -15.85 -9.17
N GLU A 4 -42.44 -16.77 -10.09
CA GLU A 4 -41.45 -17.25 -11.06
C GLU A 4 -41.02 -16.06 -11.92
N TYR A 5 -39.74 -15.68 -11.83
CA TYR A 5 -39.14 -14.70 -12.72
C TYR A 5 -38.53 -15.47 -13.91
N THR A 6 -39.24 -15.45 -15.03
CA THR A 6 -38.79 -16.03 -16.30
C THR A 6 -37.57 -15.28 -16.86
N GLU A 7 -36.65 -16.06 -17.43
CA GLU A 7 -35.21 -15.78 -17.59
C GLU A 7 -34.76 -14.87 -18.76
N GLU A 8 -35.65 -14.17 -19.47
CA GLU A 8 -35.27 -13.66 -20.82
C GLU A 8 -35.32 -12.14 -21.10
N THR A 9 -35.62 -11.24 -20.15
CA THR A 9 -35.85 -9.81 -20.51
C THR A 9 -35.10 -8.72 -19.74
N ALA A 10 -34.08 -9.04 -18.94
CA ALA A 10 -33.33 -8.04 -18.17
C ALA A 10 -31.83 -7.95 -18.52
N TYR A 11 -31.49 -7.88 -19.81
CA TYR A 11 -30.16 -7.44 -20.26
C TYR A 11 -30.28 -6.25 -21.21
N PRO A 12 -30.08 -5.01 -20.76
CA PRO A 12 -29.70 -3.96 -21.67
C PRO A 12 -28.24 -4.19 -22.05
N VAL A 13 -28.02 -4.65 -23.28
CA VAL A 13 -26.71 -4.67 -23.94
C VAL A 13 -26.23 -3.22 -24.06
N PHE A 14 -25.51 -2.71 -23.05
CA PHE A 14 -24.84 -1.42 -23.13
C PHE A 14 -23.53 -1.56 -23.90
N GLY A 15 -23.64 -1.73 -25.22
CA GLY A 15 -22.53 -1.70 -26.16
C GLY A 15 -22.15 -0.27 -26.56
N ARG A 16 -20.85 0.05 -26.50
CA ARG A 16 -20.06 1.15 -27.14
C ARG A 16 -20.58 2.61 -27.14
N ARG A 17 -21.88 2.90 -27.11
CA ARG A 17 -22.45 4.25 -27.34
C ARG A 17 -22.46 5.17 -26.12
N THR A 18 -22.33 4.64 -24.90
CA THR A 18 -22.29 5.47 -23.67
C THR A 18 -20.91 6.06 -23.38
N LEU A 19 -19.84 5.50 -23.94
CA LEU A 19 -18.47 6.00 -23.78
C LEU A 19 -18.21 7.30 -24.57
N ASP A 20 -18.97 7.58 -25.63
CA ASP A 20 -18.78 8.80 -26.42
C ASP A 20 -19.33 10.07 -25.74
N ARG A 21 -20.22 9.94 -24.75
CA ARG A 21 -20.82 11.09 -24.03
C ARG A 21 -20.00 11.56 -22.82
N VAL A 22 -18.93 10.87 -22.42
CA VAL A 22 -18.03 11.28 -21.32
C VAL A 22 -16.86 12.15 -21.83
N LYS A 23 -16.96 12.71 -23.05
CA LYS A 23 -16.00 13.65 -23.60
C LYS A 23 -16.28 15.08 -23.10
N GLY A 24 -16.00 15.32 -21.82
CA GLY A 24 -15.88 16.69 -21.29
C GLY A 24 -14.55 17.31 -21.77
N PRO A 25 -14.46 18.65 -21.93
CA PRO A 25 -13.31 19.33 -22.55
C PRO A 25 -12.00 19.29 -21.72
N ARG A 26 -11.91 18.45 -20.67
CA ARG A 26 -10.72 18.32 -19.79
C ARG A 26 -10.44 16.89 -19.30
N SER A 27 -10.93 15.83 -19.96
CA SER A 27 -10.53 14.46 -19.58
C SER A 27 -9.09 14.18 -20.05
N SER A 28 -8.17 13.88 -19.14
CA SER A 28 -6.82 13.44 -19.51
C SER A 28 -6.85 12.04 -20.17
N VAL A 29 -5.87 11.74 -21.02
CA VAL A 29 -5.72 10.42 -21.68
C VAL A 29 -5.72 9.28 -20.65
N LYS A 30 -5.19 9.52 -19.44
CA LYS A 30 -5.17 8.56 -18.32
C LYS A 30 -6.59 8.22 -17.82
N GLN A 31 -7.48 9.21 -17.73
CA GLN A 31 -8.86 9.04 -17.27
C GLN A 31 -9.69 8.21 -18.27
N ASN A 32 -9.49 8.44 -19.58
CA ASN A 32 -10.15 7.69 -20.64
C ASN A 32 -9.67 6.22 -20.73
N LEU A 33 -8.40 5.96 -20.37
CA LEU A 33 -7.87 4.59 -20.30
C LEU A 33 -8.56 3.81 -19.17
N VAL A 34 -8.68 4.40 -17.98
CA VAL A 34 -9.33 3.80 -16.81
C VAL A 34 -10.81 3.50 -17.09
N LEU A 35 -11.55 4.45 -17.69
CA LEU A 35 -12.97 4.28 -18.01
C LEU A 35 -13.22 3.17 -19.05
N ASN A 36 -12.38 3.06 -20.08
CA ASN A 36 -12.52 2.02 -21.12
C ASN A 36 -12.24 0.61 -20.60
N HIS A 37 -11.31 0.43 -19.64
CA HIS A 37 -10.99 -0.89 -19.08
C HIS A 37 -12.11 -1.46 -18.21
N LEU A 38 -13.00 -0.60 -17.68
CA LEU A 38 -13.98 -0.97 -16.67
C LEU A 38 -15.36 -1.30 -17.23
N GLY A 39 -15.62 -1.04 -18.52
CA GLY A 39 -16.83 -1.49 -19.23
C GLY A 39 -16.98 -3.02 -19.33
N HIS A 40 -15.94 -3.78 -18.99
CA HIS A 40 -15.90 -5.23 -19.05
C HIS A 40 -16.20 -5.95 -17.72
N PHE A 41 -16.58 -5.22 -16.66
CA PHE A 41 -16.81 -5.80 -15.32
C PHE A 41 -18.02 -6.74 -15.20
N SER A 42 -18.86 -6.83 -16.23
CA SER A 42 -20.23 -7.37 -16.18
C SER A 42 -20.38 -8.88 -16.37
N SER A 43 -19.32 -9.68 -16.60
CA SER A 43 -19.47 -11.05 -17.12
C SER A 43 -18.87 -12.20 -16.30
N VAL A 44 -18.91 -12.19 -14.95
CA VAL A 44 -18.45 -13.35 -14.14
C VAL A 44 -19.55 -13.84 -13.16
N PRO A 45 -19.98 -15.12 -13.22
CA PRO A 45 -21.20 -15.63 -12.56
C PRO A 45 -21.20 -15.59 -11.02
N ASP A 46 -20.05 -15.81 -10.36
CA ASP A 46 -19.94 -15.91 -8.89
C ASP A 46 -19.86 -14.54 -8.18
N LYS A 47 -19.97 -13.44 -8.94
CA LYS A 47 -19.89 -12.06 -8.44
C LYS A 47 -21.23 -11.48 -7.95
N ARG A 48 -22.36 -12.20 -8.08
CA ARG A 48 -23.70 -11.64 -7.85
C ARG A 48 -23.87 -10.99 -6.47
N ALA A 49 -23.39 -11.64 -5.40
CA ALA A 49 -23.51 -11.10 -4.04
C ALA A 49 -22.68 -9.81 -3.84
N SER A 50 -21.42 -9.80 -4.28
CA SER A 50 -20.56 -8.60 -4.17
C SER A 50 -21.06 -7.46 -5.05
N ILE A 51 -21.52 -7.75 -6.27
CA ILE A 51 -22.15 -6.78 -7.17
C ILE A 51 -23.40 -6.17 -6.53
N LEU A 52 -24.26 -7.00 -5.94
CA LEU A 52 -25.48 -6.55 -5.28
C LEU A 52 -25.16 -5.66 -4.08
N ARG A 53 -24.16 -6.01 -3.27
CA ARG A 53 -23.69 -5.18 -2.15
C ARG A 53 -23.14 -3.83 -2.63
N ILE A 54 -22.29 -3.83 -3.67
CA ILE A 54 -21.77 -2.59 -4.28
C ILE A 54 -22.93 -1.75 -4.81
N TYR A 55 -23.91 -2.37 -5.46
CA TYR A 55 -25.10 -1.69 -5.94
C TYR A 55 -25.89 -1.05 -4.79
N GLY A 56 -26.16 -1.80 -3.72
CA GLY A 56 -26.86 -1.31 -2.53
C GLY A 56 -26.16 -0.09 -1.90
N VAL A 57 -24.85 -0.18 -1.67
CA VAL A 57 -24.06 0.94 -1.12
C VAL A 57 -24.05 2.14 -2.09
N SER A 58 -23.97 1.90 -3.40
CA SER A 58 -23.95 2.97 -4.40
C SER A 58 -25.22 3.81 -4.45
N ARG A 59 -26.35 3.30 -3.92
CA ARG A 59 -27.63 4.04 -3.82
C ARG A 59 -27.52 5.26 -2.89
N TYR A 60 -26.58 5.24 -1.96
CA TYR A 60 -26.34 6.30 -0.99
C TYR A 60 -25.19 7.24 -1.39
N ALA A 61 -24.52 6.97 -2.52
CA ALA A 61 -23.41 7.81 -2.95
C ALA A 61 -23.90 9.16 -3.49
N SER A 62 -23.20 10.24 -3.14
CA SER A 62 -23.53 11.60 -3.56
C SER A 62 -23.61 11.74 -5.08
N ASN A 63 -24.61 12.47 -5.56
CA ASN A 63 -24.77 12.79 -6.99
C ASN A 63 -23.77 13.85 -7.49
N HIS A 64 -23.02 14.50 -6.59
CA HIS A 64 -22.09 15.58 -6.94
C HIS A 64 -21.05 15.16 -8.00
N TYR A 65 -20.60 13.91 -7.97
CA TYR A 65 -19.55 13.39 -8.87
C TYR A 65 -20.10 12.67 -10.11
N ASN A 66 -21.38 12.85 -10.45
CA ASN A 66 -21.99 12.17 -11.60
C ASN A 66 -21.42 12.60 -12.96
N TYR A 67 -20.72 13.73 -13.01
CA TYR A 67 -19.95 14.16 -14.19
C TYR A 67 -18.74 13.24 -14.50
N ILE A 68 -18.26 12.47 -13.51
CA ILE A 68 -17.23 11.45 -13.70
C ILE A 68 -17.86 10.16 -14.22
N ALA A 69 -18.84 9.63 -13.46
CA ALA A 69 -19.65 8.48 -13.81
C ALA A 69 -20.86 8.35 -12.86
N PRO A 70 -21.93 7.64 -13.25
CA PRO A 70 -23.03 7.27 -12.36
C PRO A 70 -22.57 6.61 -11.04
N PRO A 71 -23.34 6.73 -9.94
CA PRO A 71 -22.96 6.23 -8.62
C PRO A 71 -22.45 4.79 -8.59
N TYR A 72 -23.19 3.87 -9.21
CA TYR A 72 -22.82 2.45 -9.26
C TYR A 72 -21.48 2.20 -9.96
N LEU A 73 -21.23 2.88 -11.09
CA LEU A 73 -19.95 2.75 -11.79
C LEU A 73 -18.80 3.32 -10.96
N ARG A 74 -18.98 4.47 -10.28
CA ARG A 74 -17.96 5.00 -9.36
C ARG A 74 -17.68 4.03 -8.21
N SER A 75 -18.70 3.40 -7.64
CA SER A 75 -18.52 2.38 -6.60
C SER A 75 -17.77 1.16 -7.13
N LEU A 76 -18.01 0.70 -8.36
CA LEU A 76 -17.19 -0.35 -8.97
C LEU A 76 -15.73 0.09 -9.15
N TYR A 77 -15.51 1.34 -9.56
CA TYR A 77 -14.16 1.88 -9.75
C TYR A 77 -13.40 1.95 -8.43
N LEU A 78 -14.07 2.29 -7.32
CA LEU A 78 -13.49 2.28 -5.98
C LEU A 78 -12.89 0.91 -5.63
N HIS A 79 -13.59 -0.18 -5.98
CA HIS A 79 -13.13 -1.53 -5.70
C HIS A 79 -11.97 -1.97 -6.60
N GLY A 80 -11.84 -1.36 -7.77
CA GLY A 80 -10.66 -1.51 -8.63
C GLY A 80 -9.56 -0.48 -8.36
N ALA A 81 -9.78 0.53 -7.50
CA ALA A 81 -8.88 1.67 -7.36
C ALA A 81 -7.52 1.28 -6.81
N HIS A 82 -7.49 0.38 -5.83
CA HIS A 82 -6.27 -0.24 -5.33
C HIS A 82 -5.46 -0.89 -6.47
N ASP A 83 -6.12 -1.77 -7.22
CA ASP A 83 -5.53 -2.53 -8.32
C ASP A 83 -5.04 -1.61 -9.47
N ILE A 84 -5.83 -0.59 -9.81
CA ILE A 84 -5.52 0.39 -10.85
C ILE A 84 -4.40 1.34 -10.42
N GLY A 85 -4.39 1.75 -9.14
CA GLY A 85 -3.33 2.57 -8.55
C GLY A 85 -1.96 1.91 -8.71
N HIS A 86 -1.86 0.62 -8.39
CA HIS A 86 -0.63 -0.18 -8.55
C HIS A 86 -0.18 -0.31 -10.00
N ALA A 87 -1.15 -0.55 -10.89
CA ALA A 87 -0.87 -0.73 -12.31
C ALA A 87 -0.38 0.56 -12.98
N LEU A 88 -0.84 1.72 -12.51
CA LEU A 88 -0.57 3.00 -13.15
C LEU A 88 0.61 3.78 -12.56
N GLN A 89 1.22 3.30 -11.46
CA GLN A 89 2.49 3.71 -10.82
C GLN A 89 2.68 5.21 -10.47
N ASP A 90 2.12 6.13 -11.26
CA ASP A 90 2.08 7.57 -11.10
C ASP A 90 0.89 8.08 -10.28
N LEU A 91 -0.08 7.21 -9.94
CA LEU A 91 -1.33 7.66 -9.29
C LEU A 91 -1.28 7.57 -7.76
N MET A 92 -0.53 6.62 -7.18
CA MET A 92 -0.47 6.38 -5.74
C MET A 92 0.91 5.83 -5.34
N LEU A 93 1.57 6.46 -4.36
CA LEU A 93 2.75 5.89 -3.71
C LEU A 93 2.30 4.68 -2.89
N VAL A 94 2.79 3.50 -3.24
CA VAL A 94 2.44 2.24 -2.57
C VAL A 94 3.71 1.59 -2.07
N GLY A 95 3.71 1.27 -0.77
CA GLY A 95 4.89 0.81 -0.07
C GLY A 95 4.67 -0.22 1.05
N CYS A 96 3.57 -0.99 0.96
CA CYS A 96 3.14 -1.88 2.04
C CYS A 96 4.26 -2.80 2.56
N SER A 97 4.30 -2.94 3.88
CA SER A 97 5.23 -3.79 4.61
C SER A 97 4.45 -4.57 5.67
N SER A 98 4.67 -5.87 5.75
CA SER A 98 4.00 -6.76 6.71
C SER A 98 4.93 -7.84 7.20
N PHE A 99 4.68 -8.33 8.41
CA PHE A 99 5.41 -9.43 9.02
C PHE A 99 4.47 -10.30 9.84
N ALA A 100 4.86 -11.55 10.03
CA ALA A 100 4.29 -12.51 10.95
C ALA A 100 5.42 -13.09 11.80
N ALA A 101 5.16 -13.31 13.09
CA ALA A 101 6.05 -14.01 14.01
C ALA A 101 5.21 -14.96 14.88
N TRP A 102 5.73 -16.13 15.20
CA TRP A 102 5.10 -17.11 16.09
C TRP A 102 6.20 -17.92 16.79
N GLY A 103 5.85 -18.89 17.63
CA GLY A 103 6.83 -19.73 18.31
C GLY A 103 7.86 -18.88 19.07
N ASP A 104 9.15 -19.18 18.90
CA ASP A 104 10.22 -18.50 19.62
C ASP A 104 10.40 -17.02 19.24
N LYS A 105 9.80 -16.59 18.12
CA LYS A 105 9.82 -15.20 17.64
C LYS A 105 8.70 -14.34 18.21
N SER A 106 7.78 -14.91 18.98
CA SER A 106 6.68 -14.22 19.64
C SER A 106 6.81 -14.32 21.16
N GLN A 107 6.35 -13.32 21.91
CA GLN A 107 6.53 -13.30 23.36
C GLN A 107 5.81 -14.46 24.08
N ASP A 108 4.64 -14.86 23.60
CA ASP A 108 3.80 -15.90 24.20
C ASP A 108 3.70 -17.18 23.35
N GLY A 109 4.54 -17.29 22.30
CA GLY A 109 4.52 -18.42 21.37
C GLY A 109 3.42 -18.35 20.31
N LYS A 110 2.46 -17.42 20.43
CA LYS A 110 1.31 -17.33 19.53
C LYS A 110 1.63 -16.47 18.31
N LEU A 111 0.89 -16.73 17.23
CA LEU A 111 0.98 -15.94 16.02
C LEU A 111 0.64 -14.46 16.30
N ILE A 112 1.55 -13.57 15.91
CA ILE A 112 1.36 -12.13 15.84
C ILE A 112 1.70 -11.63 14.44
N ILE A 113 0.86 -10.75 13.90
CA ILE A 113 1.03 -10.20 12.55
C ILE A 113 0.95 -8.68 12.62
N GLY A 114 1.90 -7.99 12.00
CA GLY A 114 1.89 -6.53 11.87
C GLY A 114 1.89 -6.10 10.40
N ARG A 115 1.23 -4.99 10.08
CA ARG A 115 1.28 -4.39 8.74
C ARG A 115 1.09 -2.88 8.72
N ASN A 116 1.84 -2.24 7.83
CA ASN A 116 1.53 -0.91 7.30
C ASN A 116 0.87 -1.01 5.92
N PHE A 117 -0.32 -0.42 5.77
CA PHE A 117 -0.99 -0.27 4.49
C PHE A 117 -0.75 1.12 3.89
N ASP A 118 0.35 1.22 3.16
CA ASP A 118 0.79 2.44 2.47
C ASP A 118 -0.08 2.70 1.25
N PHE A 119 -1.23 3.35 1.49
CA PHE A 119 -2.19 3.73 0.47
C PHE A 119 -2.69 5.15 0.75
N TYR A 120 -2.16 6.12 0.02
CA TYR A 120 -2.49 7.54 0.20
C TYR A 120 -3.15 8.10 -1.06
N ALA A 121 -4.37 8.64 -0.90
CA ALA A 121 -5.16 9.25 -1.98
C ALA A 121 -5.45 10.74 -1.74
N GLY A 122 -4.75 11.39 -0.81
CA GLY A 122 -5.00 12.75 -0.36
C GLY A 122 -5.38 12.84 1.12
N ASP A 123 -5.22 14.02 1.72
CA ASP A 123 -5.51 14.24 3.14
C ASP A 123 -6.97 13.94 3.47
N ASP A 124 -7.91 14.33 2.59
CA ASP A 124 -9.33 14.08 2.79
C ASP A 124 -9.67 12.59 2.87
N PHE A 125 -8.98 11.76 2.09
CA PHE A 125 -9.12 10.31 2.17
C PHE A 125 -8.51 9.72 3.45
N ALA A 126 -7.39 10.28 3.92
CA ALA A 126 -6.69 9.79 5.10
C ALA A 126 -7.34 10.19 6.44
N LYS A 127 -8.28 11.16 6.43
CA LYS A 127 -8.97 11.66 7.63
C LYS A 127 -9.77 10.58 8.34
N ASP A 128 -10.64 9.89 7.60
CA ASP A 128 -11.62 8.98 8.20
C ASP A 128 -11.24 7.52 7.89
N LYS A 129 -10.91 6.78 8.95
CA LYS A 129 -10.69 5.33 8.88
C LYS A 129 -11.90 4.63 9.47
N ILE A 130 -12.33 3.54 8.86
CA ILE A 130 -13.45 2.74 9.36
C ILE A 130 -12.93 1.37 9.78
N VAL A 131 -13.17 0.98 11.02
CA VAL A 131 -13.06 -0.41 11.47
C VAL A 131 -14.47 -1.00 11.40
N ALA A 132 -14.72 -1.83 10.39
CA ALA A 132 -16.03 -2.42 10.16
C ALA A 132 -16.07 -3.83 10.75
N PHE A 133 -17.04 -4.09 11.63
CA PHE A 133 -17.37 -5.42 12.14
C PHE A 133 -18.61 -5.93 11.41
N VAL A 134 -18.48 -7.05 10.71
CA VAL A 134 -19.50 -7.57 9.80
C VAL A 134 -19.90 -8.97 10.25
N LYS A 135 -21.17 -9.16 10.57
CA LYS A 135 -21.80 -10.46 10.81
C LYS A 135 -22.67 -10.81 9.60
N PRO A 136 -22.16 -11.59 8.63
CA PRO A 136 -22.93 -11.96 7.44
C PRO A 136 -23.96 -13.05 7.75
N ASP A 137 -24.98 -13.20 6.90
CA ASP A 137 -25.96 -14.30 6.99
C ASP A 137 -25.34 -15.68 6.72
N ASP A 138 -24.21 -15.71 5.99
CA ASP A 138 -23.48 -16.90 5.59
C ASP A 138 -21.97 -16.68 5.73
N GLY A 139 -21.22 -17.72 6.10
CA GLY A 139 -19.80 -17.64 6.44
C GLY A 139 -19.50 -17.07 7.83
N HIS A 140 -18.24 -16.72 8.06
CA HIS A 140 -17.73 -16.25 9.34
C HIS A 140 -17.96 -14.76 9.54
N ALA A 141 -18.25 -14.36 10.78
CA ALA A 141 -18.17 -12.95 11.17
C ALA A 141 -16.72 -12.47 11.09
N PHE A 142 -16.51 -11.22 10.67
CA PHE A 142 -15.17 -10.67 10.49
C PHE A 142 -15.08 -9.18 10.72
N MET A 143 -13.88 -8.72 11.05
CA MET A 143 -13.52 -7.31 11.04
C MET A 143 -12.67 -6.97 9.82
N THR A 144 -12.80 -5.75 9.31
CA THR A 144 -11.86 -5.20 8.33
C THR A 144 -11.62 -3.71 8.55
N VAL A 145 -10.38 -3.26 8.31
CA VAL A 145 -10.08 -1.83 8.21
C VAL A 145 -10.36 -1.37 6.78
N THR A 146 -11.27 -0.42 6.62
CA THR A 146 -11.83 0.05 5.35
C THR A 146 -12.09 1.56 5.38
N TRP A 147 -12.73 2.07 4.33
CA TRP A 147 -13.18 3.46 4.17
C TRP A 147 -14.57 3.49 3.54
N ALA A 148 -15.21 4.66 3.56
CA ALA A 148 -16.58 4.82 3.10
C ALA A 148 -16.76 4.31 1.65
N GLY A 149 -17.73 3.41 1.47
CA GLY A 149 -18.09 2.85 0.18
C GLY A 149 -17.29 1.60 -0.26
N MET A 150 -16.20 1.25 0.44
CA MET A 150 -15.39 0.07 0.13
C MET A 150 -15.89 -1.14 0.93
N ILE A 151 -16.38 -2.15 0.22
CA ILE A 151 -16.88 -3.40 0.82
C ILE A 151 -15.85 -4.53 0.81
N GLY A 152 -14.77 -4.40 0.02
CA GLY A 152 -13.65 -5.34 0.00
C GLY A 152 -12.79 -5.24 1.26
N ALA A 153 -11.88 -6.20 1.45
CA ALA A 153 -10.99 -6.26 2.59
C ALA A 153 -9.53 -6.04 2.14
N VAL A 154 -8.81 -5.16 2.82
CA VAL A 154 -7.36 -5.00 2.61
C VAL A 154 -6.56 -5.42 3.83
N SER A 155 -7.15 -5.28 5.03
CA SER A 155 -6.69 -5.79 6.32
C SER A 155 -7.90 -6.35 7.06
N GLY A 156 -7.83 -7.56 7.59
CA GLY A 156 -8.93 -8.07 8.40
C GLY A 156 -8.62 -9.36 9.14
N MET A 157 -9.49 -9.69 10.10
CA MET A 157 -9.48 -10.93 10.86
C MET A 157 -10.91 -11.44 11.04
N ASN A 158 -11.12 -12.74 10.91
CA ASN A 158 -12.42 -13.35 11.18
C ASN A 158 -12.51 -13.96 12.59
N GLU A 159 -13.71 -14.33 13.01
CA GLU A 159 -13.98 -14.93 14.32
C GLU A 159 -13.33 -16.30 14.54
N LYS A 160 -12.73 -16.90 13.49
CA LYS A 160 -11.94 -18.14 13.56
C LYS A 160 -10.45 -17.89 13.72
N GLY A 161 -10.03 -16.62 13.77
CA GLY A 161 -8.62 -16.25 13.85
C GLY A 161 -7.87 -16.42 12.53
N LEU A 162 -8.57 -16.38 11.39
CA LEU A 162 -7.92 -16.22 10.08
C LEU A 162 -7.75 -14.74 9.80
N THR A 163 -6.53 -14.33 9.45
CA THR A 163 -6.17 -12.96 9.08
C THR A 163 -5.85 -12.86 7.60
N VAL A 164 -6.14 -11.69 7.03
CA VAL A 164 -5.79 -11.38 5.63
C VAL A 164 -5.18 -9.99 5.58
N THR A 165 -4.02 -9.90 4.93
CA THR A 165 -3.43 -8.62 4.53
C THR A 165 -2.85 -8.69 3.12
N ILE A 166 -2.72 -7.55 2.44
CA ILE A 166 -2.24 -7.49 1.05
C ILE A 166 -1.03 -6.57 0.83
N ASN A 167 -0.09 -7.03 0.03
CA ASN A 167 1.04 -6.23 -0.40
C ASN A 167 1.18 -6.26 -1.93
N ALA A 168 1.21 -5.08 -2.52
CA ALA A 168 1.18 -4.93 -3.97
C ALA A 168 2.41 -5.56 -4.61
N GLY A 169 2.20 -6.39 -5.63
CA GLY A 169 3.26 -6.90 -6.51
C GLY A 169 3.30 -6.13 -7.82
N LYS A 170 4.45 -6.14 -8.51
CA LYS A 170 4.57 -5.45 -9.79
C LYS A 170 3.81 -6.17 -10.91
N SER A 171 2.84 -5.50 -11.52
CA SER A 171 2.01 -6.04 -12.62
C SER A 171 2.17 -5.30 -13.94
N LYS A 172 1.70 -5.94 -15.02
CA LYS A 172 1.35 -5.20 -16.25
C LYS A 172 0.05 -4.44 -16.02
N ILE A 173 -0.14 -3.35 -16.75
CA ILE A 173 -1.46 -2.74 -16.90
C ILE A 173 -2.39 -3.79 -17.52
N PRO A 174 -3.47 -4.20 -16.82
CA PRO A 174 -4.40 -5.19 -17.34
C PRO A 174 -5.18 -4.60 -18.52
N LEU A 175 -5.52 -5.42 -19.52
CA LEU A 175 -6.32 -5.02 -20.70
C LEU A 175 -7.79 -5.45 -20.61
N VAL A 176 -8.14 -6.29 -19.64
CA VAL A 176 -9.48 -6.90 -19.48
C VAL A 176 -9.85 -6.93 -18.00
N ALA A 177 -11.14 -6.77 -17.71
CA ALA A 177 -11.64 -6.79 -16.34
C ALA A 177 -11.66 -8.21 -15.73
N LYS A 178 -11.09 -8.38 -14.52
CA LYS A 178 -11.05 -9.64 -13.73
C LYS A 178 -11.71 -9.46 -12.36
N THR A 179 -11.32 -10.17 -11.31
CA THR A 179 -11.85 -9.97 -9.94
C THR A 179 -10.92 -9.07 -9.14
N PRO A 180 -11.41 -7.98 -8.51
CA PRO A 180 -10.58 -7.12 -7.68
C PRO A 180 -9.97 -7.87 -6.51
N ILE A 181 -8.72 -7.58 -6.19
CA ILE A 181 -8.03 -8.32 -5.15
C ILE A 181 -8.73 -8.20 -3.79
N ALA A 182 -9.25 -7.01 -3.49
CA ALA A 182 -9.96 -6.73 -2.25
C ALA A 182 -11.29 -7.50 -2.10
N LEU A 183 -11.88 -7.97 -3.20
CA LEU A 183 -13.05 -8.85 -3.13
C LEU A 183 -12.66 -10.30 -2.89
N LEU A 184 -11.54 -10.76 -3.48
CA LEU A 184 -11.00 -12.09 -3.22
C LEU A 184 -10.57 -12.24 -1.75
N THR A 185 -9.83 -11.26 -1.22
CA THR A 185 -9.39 -11.25 0.19
C THR A 185 -10.57 -11.24 1.15
N ARG A 186 -11.63 -10.51 0.83
CA ARG A 186 -12.89 -10.52 1.60
C ARG A 186 -13.55 -11.90 1.55
N GLU A 187 -13.55 -12.57 0.39
CA GLU A 187 -14.08 -13.92 0.25
C GLU A 187 -13.29 -14.92 1.11
N ILE A 188 -11.95 -14.85 1.08
CA ILE A 188 -11.08 -15.63 1.96
C ILE A 188 -11.44 -15.37 3.42
N LEU A 189 -11.52 -14.10 3.82
CA LEU A 189 -11.80 -13.71 5.19
C LEU A 189 -13.17 -14.22 5.67
N GLN A 190 -14.19 -14.21 4.80
CA GLN A 190 -15.54 -14.66 5.14
C GLN A 190 -15.66 -16.19 5.17
N TYR A 191 -14.88 -16.94 4.38
CA TYR A 191 -15.14 -18.37 4.14
C TYR A 191 -14.01 -19.34 4.49
N ALA A 192 -12.83 -18.84 4.88
CA ALA A 192 -11.73 -19.70 5.31
C ALA A 192 -11.47 -19.60 6.82
N GLU A 193 -11.08 -20.71 7.42
CA GLU A 193 -10.59 -20.82 8.79
C GLU A 193 -9.19 -21.46 8.86
N THR A 194 -8.67 -21.96 7.73
CA THR A 194 -7.31 -22.51 7.60
C THR A 194 -6.60 -21.95 6.37
N ILE A 195 -5.27 -22.09 6.34
CA ILE A 195 -4.42 -21.74 5.22
C ILE A 195 -4.83 -22.49 3.95
N ASP A 196 -5.08 -23.79 4.03
CA ASP A 196 -5.46 -24.61 2.87
C ASP A 196 -6.78 -24.14 2.24
N GLN A 197 -7.76 -23.78 3.07
CA GLN A 197 -9.02 -23.20 2.58
C GLN A 197 -8.80 -21.84 1.92
N ALA A 198 -7.96 -20.98 2.51
CA ALA A 198 -7.61 -19.69 1.91
C ALA A 198 -6.93 -19.87 0.54
N VAL A 199 -5.99 -20.81 0.42
CA VAL A 199 -5.33 -21.17 -0.84
C VAL A 199 -6.34 -21.72 -1.86
N ALA A 200 -7.26 -22.58 -1.42
CA ALA A 200 -8.29 -23.15 -2.29
C ALA A 200 -9.24 -22.09 -2.85
N ILE A 201 -9.64 -21.09 -2.04
CA ILE A 201 -10.45 -19.95 -2.50
C ILE A 201 -9.64 -19.11 -3.50
N ALA A 202 -8.39 -18.77 -3.17
CA ALA A 202 -7.54 -17.95 -4.04
C ALA A 202 -7.34 -18.57 -5.43
N LYS A 203 -7.14 -19.89 -5.52
CA LYS A 203 -6.97 -20.62 -6.79
C LYS A 203 -8.19 -20.58 -7.71
N LYS A 204 -9.39 -20.39 -7.17
CA LYS A 204 -10.65 -20.35 -7.95
C LYS A 204 -10.87 -19.03 -8.67
N ARG A 205 -10.10 -17.98 -8.35
CA ARG A 205 -10.34 -16.61 -8.84
C ARG A 205 -9.23 -16.15 -9.77
N GLU A 206 -9.62 -15.59 -10.91
CA GLU A 206 -8.71 -14.81 -11.73
C GLU A 206 -8.65 -13.36 -11.24
N VAL A 207 -7.46 -12.84 -10.95
CA VAL A 207 -7.23 -11.50 -10.40
C VAL A 207 -6.77 -10.49 -11.44
N PHE A 208 -7.00 -9.20 -11.19
CA PHE A 208 -6.58 -8.07 -12.04
C PHE A 208 -5.08 -7.78 -12.00
N VAL A 209 -4.50 -7.92 -10.82
CA VAL A 209 -3.17 -7.46 -10.48
C VAL A 209 -2.40 -8.56 -9.77
N SER A 210 -1.12 -8.30 -9.61
CA SER A 210 -0.21 -9.11 -8.83
C SER A 210 -0.32 -8.65 -7.38
N GLU A 211 -0.65 -9.56 -6.48
CA GLU A 211 -0.69 -9.27 -5.05
C GLU A 211 -0.06 -10.42 -4.25
N ALA A 212 0.64 -10.08 -3.17
CA ALA A 212 0.96 -11.00 -2.11
C ALA A 212 -0.09 -10.86 -1.01
N ILE A 213 -0.81 -11.95 -0.73
CA ILE A 213 -1.83 -12.02 0.31
C ILE A 213 -1.22 -12.78 1.49
N LEU A 214 -0.82 -12.06 2.54
CA LEU A 214 -0.32 -12.67 3.77
C LEU A 214 -1.53 -13.16 4.60
N ILE A 215 -1.57 -14.48 4.78
CA ILE A 215 -2.59 -15.21 5.53
C ILE A 215 -1.97 -15.71 6.83
N GLY A 216 -2.53 -15.32 7.96
CA GLY A 216 -2.26 -15.96 9.25
C GLY A 216 -3.46 -16.78 9.69
N SER A 217 -3.22 -17.90 10.35
CA SER A 217 -4.28 -18.78 10.84
C SER A 217 -4.01 -19.19 12.28
N ALA A 218 -4.96 -18.87 13.16
CA ALA A 218 -4.95 -19.35 14.55
C ALA A 218 -4.99 -20.89 14.61
N LYS A 219 -5.73 -21.54 13.71
CA LYS A 219 -5.82 -23.02 13.66
C LYS A 219 -4.53 -23.68 13.22
N ASP A 220 -3.83 -23.08 12.25
CA ASP A 220 -2.57 -23.62 11.74
C ASP A 220 -1.35 -23.16 12.56
N GLY A 221 -1.53 -22.16 13.45
CA GLY A 221 -0.49 -21.61 14.30
C GLY A 221 0.64 -20.88 13.55
N ARG A 222 0.43 -20.52 12.28
CA ARG A 222 1.46 -19.98 11.39
C ARG A 222 0.89 -19.06 10.32
N ALA A 223 1.77 -18.48 9.49
CA ALA A 223 1.40 -17.66 8.35
C ALA A 223 2.04 -18.12 7.02
N VAL A 224 1.39 -17.79 5.90
CA VAL A 224 1.89 -17.97 4.53
C VAL A 224 1.60 -16.74 3.68
N SER A 225 2.35 -16.56 2.59
CA SER A 225 2.05 -15.53 1.58
C SER A 225 1.54 -16.20 0.30
N ILE A 226 0.28 -15.96 -0.04
CA ILE A 226 -0.31 -16.37 -1.32
C ILE A 226 0.03 -15.31 -2.37
N GLU A 227 0.89 -15.64 -3.32
CA GLU A 227 1.38 -14.73 -4.35
C GLU A 227 0.65 -14.99 -5.66
N VAL A 228 -0.32 -14.14 -5.97
CA VAL A 228 -1.21 -14.31 -7.11
C VAL A 228 -0.98 -13.23 -8.15
N SER A 229 -1.04 -13.60 -9.43
CA SER A 229 -1.05 -12.67 -10.56
C SER A 229 -1.97 -13.20 -11.66
N PRO A 230 -2.28 -12.42 -12.71
CA PRO A 230 -3.19 -12.86 -13.76
C PRO A 230 -2.76 -14.13 -14.52
N LYS A 231 -1.50 -14.56 -14.42
CA LYS A 231 -0.92 -15.69 -15.18
C LYS A 231 -0.06 -16.63 -14.34
N ASN A 232 0.05 -16.39 -13.04
CA ASN A 232 0.93 -17.17 -12.17
C ASN A 232 0.38 -17.19 -10.75
N PHE A 233 0.70 -18.25 -10.01
CA PHE A 233 0.24 -18.47 -8.65
C PHE A 233 1.34 -19.19 -7.89
N GLY A 234 1.66 -18.69 -6.70
CA GLY A 234 2.61 -19.32 -5.79
C GLY A 234 2.12 -19.19 -4.35
N VAL A 235 2.57 -20.10 -3.51
CA VAL A 235 2.47 -19.97 -2.05
C VAL A 235 3.90 -19.93 -1.54
N TYR A 236 4.22 -18.87 -0.80
CA TYR A 236 5.47 -18.75 -0.08
C TYR A 236 5.23 -19.12 1.38
N GLU A 237 5.97 -20.11 1.83
CA GLU A 237 6.00 -20.59 3.20
C GLU A 237 7.46 -20.55 3.66
N VAL A 238 7.68 -20.28 4.95
CA VAL A 238 9.00 -20.35 5.55
C VAL A 238 9.23 -21.76 6.11
N GLU A 239 10.49 -22.14 6.27
CA GLU A 239 10.84 -23.38 6.96
C GLU A 239 10.30 -23.34 8.40
N ASN A 240 9.91 -24.49 8.94
CA ASN A 240 9.33 -24.59 10.29
C ASN A 240 10.22 -24.03 11.40
N SER A 241 11.53 -23.94 11.17
CA SER A 241 12.51 -23.39 12.11
C SER A 241 12.65 -21.86 12.07
N ALA A 242 12.05 -21.20 11.07
CA ALA A 242 12.21 -19.76 10.87
C ALA A 242 11.31 -18.95 11.80
N ASP A 243 10.12 -19.47 12.15
CA ASP A 243 9.14 -18.86 13.07
C ASP A 243 8.72 -17.41 12.75
N GLN A 244 9.02 -16.94 11.54
CA GLN A 244 8.66 -15.61 11.05
C GLN A 244 8.52 -15.59 9.53
N LEU A 245 7.62 -14.75 9.01
CA LEU A 245 7.44 -14.50 7.58
C LEU A 245 7.36 -13.01 7.32
N LEU A 246 8.16 -12.50 6.39
CA LEU A 246 8.23 -11.08 6.04
C LEU A 246 7.72 -10.85 4.63
N CYS A 247 6.99 -9.77 4.41
CA CYS A 247 6.47 -9.41 3.09
C CYS A 247 6.61 -7.90 2.88
N SER A 248 7.22 -7.51 1.76
CA SER A 248 7.20 -6.13 1.27
C SER A 248 6.42 -6.11 -0.05
N ASN A 249 6.90 -5.46 -1.11
CA ASN A 249 6.21 -5.35 -2.41
C ASN A 249 6.84 -6.22 -3.51
N HIS A 250 7.45 -7.34 -3.14
CA HIS A 250 7.96 -8.34 -4.07
C HIS A 250 7.61 -9.76 -3.62
N PHE A 251 7.65 -10.68 -4.56
CA PHE A 251 7.27 -12.08 -4.40
C PHE A 251 8.50 -12.96 -4.15
N GLN A 252 8.33 -13.97 -3.31
CA GLN A 252 9.37 -14.83 -2.74
C GLN A 252 9.18 -16.30 -3.10
N SER A 253 7.98 -16.74 -3.51
CA SER A 253 7.73 -18.14 -3.87
C SER A 253 8.52 -18.59 -5.09
N GLN A 254 8.75 -19.90 -5.19
CA GLN A 254 9.48 -20.49 -6.33
C GLN A 254 8.83 -20.16 -7.68
N ALA A 255 7.50 -19.96 -7.71
CA ALA A 255 6.75 -19.59 -8.90
C ALA A 255 7.23 -18.25 -9.51
N TYR A 256 7.76 -17.32 -8.71
CA TYR A 256 8.19 -16.00 -9.17
C TYR A 256 9.71 -15.79 -9.21
N LYS A 257 10.50 -16.81 -8.88
CA LYS A 257 11.98 -16.72 -8.89
C LYS A 257 12.56 -16.29 -10.25
N LYS A 258 11.91 -16.68 -11.35
CA LYS A 258 12.29 -16.33 -12.74
C LYS A 258 11.44 -15.21 -13.34
N ASP A 259 10.53 -14.60 -12.57
CA ASP A 259 9.69 -13.52 -13.06
C ASP A 259 10.52 -12.23 -13.24
N LYS A 260 10.57 -11.73 -14.47
CA LYS A 260 11.39 -10.57 -14.81
C LYS A 260 10.93 -9.27 -14.12
N ARG A 261 9.62 -9.09 -13.91
CA ARG A 261 9.09 -7.86 -13.26
C ARG A 261 9.35 -7.89 -11.78
N ASN A 262 9.18 -9.06 -11.16
CA ASN A 262 9.49 -9.24 -9.75
C ASN A 262 10.97 -8.97 -9.49
N ASN A 263 11.86 -9.56 -10.30
CA ASN A 263 13.30 -9.36 -10.17
C ASN A 263 13.72 -7.90 -10.44
N ASP A 264 13.09 -7.22 -11.41
CA ASP A 264 13.29 -5.79 -11.64
C ASP A 264 12.82 -4.95 -10.44
N ALA A 265 11.66 -5.25 -9.86
CA ALA A 265 11.14 -4.56 -8.68
C ALA A 265 12.05 -4.77 -7.46
N ILE A 266 12.60 -5.96 -7.24
CA ILE A 266 13.55 -6.23 -6.16
C ILE A 266 14.80 -5.33 -6.30
N LEU A 267 15.32 -5.17 -7.51
CA LEU A 267 16.54 -4.40 -7.77
C LEU A 267 16.32 -2.89 -7.76
N ASN A 268 15.21 -2.43 -8.36
CA ASN A 268 15.03 -1.03 -8.75
C ASN A 268 13.95 -0.30 -7.95
N SER A 269 13.33 -0.95 -6.96
CA SER A 269 12.36 -0.31 -6.05
C SER A 269 12.86 -0.29 -4.60
N HIS A 270 12.04 0.28 -3.72
CA HIS A 270 12.31 0.35 -2.28
C HIS A 270 11.94 -0.94 -1.55
N SER A 271 11.31 -1.89 -2.24
CA SER A 271 10.81 -3.13 -1.63
C SER A 271 11.90 -3.93 -0.94
N GLN A 272 13.06 -4.14 -1.59
CA GLN A 272 14.16 -4.88 -0.99
C GLN A 272 14.77 -4.14 0.21
N TYR A 273 14.79 -2.80 0.18
CA TYR A 273 15.27 -2.01 1.30
C TYR A 273 14.36 -2.15 2.52
N ARG A 274 13.03 -2.03 2.34
CA ARG A 274 12.05 -2.23 3.42
C ARG A 274 12.08 -3.65 3.96
N TYR A 275 12.27 -4.65 3.09
CA TYR A 275 12.47 -6.02 3.52
C TYR A 275 13.71 -6.16 4.43
N ALA A 276 14.85 -5.59 4.03
CA ALA A 276 16.05 -5.60 4.86
C ALA A 276 15.82 -4.87 6.20
N LYS A 277 15.03 -3.79 6.19
CA LYS A 277 14.69 -3.06 7.40
C LYS A 277 13.81 -3.88 8.36
N LEU A 278 12.81 -4.60 7.85
CA LEU A 278 12.04 -5.58 8.64
C LEU A 278 12.96 -6.66 9.25
N VAL A 279 13.92 -7.18 8.49
CA VAL A 279 14.88 -8.18 8.99
C VAL A 279 15.71 -7.61 10.15
N GLU A 280 16.22 -6.39 10.00
CA GLU A 280 16.95 -5.68 11.06
C GLU A 280 16.09 -5.52 12.32
N ASP A 281 14.88 -5.01 12.17
CA ASP A 281 13.97 -4.71 13.29
C ASP A 281 13.55 -5.97 14.04
N LEU A 282 13.21 -7.05 13.34
CA LEU A 282 12.87 -8.32 13.97
C LEU A 282 14.08 -9.01 14.61
N ASN A 283 15.29 -8.79 14.09
CA ASN A 283 16.50 -9.33 14.72
C ASN A 283 16.85 -8.58 16.01
N GLN A 284 16.61 -7.26 16.05
CA GLN A 284 16.77 -6.45 17.26
C GLN A 284 15.68 -6.73 18.31
N ASN A 285 14.54 -7.27 17.88
CA ASN A 285 13.39 -7.58 18.73
C ASN A 285 13.04 -9.08 18.64
N PRO A 286 13.79 -9.97 19.31
CA PRO A 286 13.69 -11.41 19.08
C PRO A 286 12.35 -12.04 19.51
N ARG A 287 11.57 -11.37 20.37
CA ARG A 287 10.25 -11.84 20.84
C ARG A 287 9.22 -10.75 20.67
N ILE A 288 8.44 -10.81 19.60
CA ILE A 288 7.46 -9.80 19.24
C ILE A 288 6.23 -9.89 20.14
N ASN A 289 5.79 -8.74 20.65
CA ASN A 289 4.51 -8.50 21.30
C ASN A 289 3.80 -7.30 20.61
N PRO A 290 2.55 -6.95 20.98
CA PRO A 290 1.84 -5.84 20.34
C PRO A 290 2.59 -4.49 20.39
N GLU A 291 3.24 -4.16 21.51
CA GLU A 291 3.96 -2.89 21.69
C GLU A 291 5.20 -2.80 20.79
N ILE A 292 5.98 -3.89 20.72
CA ILE A 292 7.13 -4.03 19.82
C ILE A 292 6.66 -3.97 18.37
N ALA A 293 5.58 -4.68 18.04
CA ALA A 293 5.00 -4.64 16.70
C ALA A 293 4.60 -3.21 16.30
N ALA A 294 3.96 -2.45 17.19
CA ALA A 294 3.65 -1.04 16.96
C ALA A 294 4.91 -0.19 16.75
N GLY A 295 5.97 -0.42 17.54
CA GLY A 295 7.27 0.23 17.38
C GLY A 295 7.88 0.00 15.99
N ILE A 296 7.88 -1.24 15.50
CA ILE A 296 8.35 -1.60 14.15
C ILE A 296 7.51 -0.90 13.08
N LEU A 297 6.17 -0.91 13.22
CA LEU A 297 5.27 -0.24 12.29
C LEU A 297 5.40 1.29 12.29
N ARG A 298 5.96 1.88 13.36
CA ARG A 298 6.22 3.31 13.49
C ARG A 298 7.60 3.73 12.94
N ASP A 299 8.49 2.79 12.60
CA ASP A 299 9.89 3.12 12.29
C ASP A 299 10.07 3.92 10.99
N THR A 300 10.58 5.15 11.14
CA THR A 300 10.91 6.07 10.05
C THR A 300 12.39 6.07 9.66
N LYS A 301 13.22 5.25 10.30
CA LYS A 301 14.69 5.31 10.19
C LYS A 301 15.22 4.53 8.98
N SER A 302 16.47 4.83 8.63
CA SER A 302 17.26 3.99 7.73
C SER A 302 17.66 2.69 8.40
N LEU A 303 18.20 1.75 7.61
CA LEU A 303 19.05 0.68 8.12
C LEU A 303 20.18 1.23 9.01
N ASP A 304 20.61 0.42 9.98
CA ASP A 304 21.72 0.72 10.89
C ASP A 304 22.99 1.10 10.12
N GLY A 305 23.65 2.16 10.57
CA GLY A 305 24.82 2.73 9.89
C GLY A 305 24.52 3.42 8.55
N GLY A 306 23.25 3.46 8.13
CA GLY A 306 22.79 4.24 6.98
C GLY A 306 22.73 5.74 7.27
N LEU A 307 22.66 6.54 6.19
CA LEU A 307 22.34 7.96 6.32
C LEU A 307 20.85 8.13 6.70
N PRO A 308 20.51 9.18 7.47
CA PRO A 308 19.12 9.56 7.70
C PRO A 308 18.35 9.70 6.38
N LEU A 309 17.15 9.12 6.33
CA LEU A 309 16.32 9.11 5.12
C LEU A 309 15.58 10.44 4.88
N GLY A 310 15.33 11.20 5.94
CA GLY A 310 14.31 12.23 5.97
C GLY A 310 12.90 11.66 6.13
N LEU A 311 12.00 12.42 6.75
CA LEU A 311 10.63 12.01 7.01
C LEU A 311 9.82 11.97 5.71
N GLY A 312 8.99 10.95 5.51
CA GLY A 312 8.28 10.77 4.23
C GLY A 312 9.08 10.04 3.14
N ASN A 313 10.27 9.55 3.45
CA ASN A 313 11.07 8.80 2.49
C ASN A 313 10.49 7.40 2.28
N GLU A 314 10.22 7.07 1.03
CA GLU A 314 9.77 5.78 0.55
C GLU A 314 10.53 4.54 1.09
N LYS A 315 11.78 4.67 1.55
CA LYS A 315 12.56 3.55 2.09
C LYS A 315 12.21 3.19 3.55
N ALA A 316 11.58 4.10 4.28
CA ALA A 316 11.15 3.84 5.65
C ALA A 316 9.99 2.83 5.70
N LEU A 317 9.86 2.09 6.80
CA LEU A 317 8.69 1.25 7.06
C LEU A 317 7.45 2.11 7.31
N ASN A 318 7.63 3.20 8.06
CA ASN A 318 6.65 4.25 8.22
C ASN A 318 7.04 5.47 7.37
N GLN A 319 6.39 5.61 6.23
CA GLN A 319 6.56 6.76 5.33
C GLN A 319 5.70 7.95 5.75
N LEU A 320 4.98 7.89 6.88
CA LEU A 320 4.00 8.90 7.29
C LEU A 320 2.95 9.18 6.20
N LEU A 321 2.54 8.12 5.50
CA LEU A 321 1.55 8.17 4.43
C LEU A 321 0.61 6.95 4.45
N ALA A 322 0.78 6.01 5.40
CA ALA A 322 -0.10 4.86 5.44
C ALA A 322 -1.51 5.26 5.84
N HIS A 323 -2.49 4.61 5.21
CA HIS A 323 -3.86 4.73 5.67
C HIS A 323 -3.99 4.17 7.09
N HIS A 324 -3.35 3.04 7.38
CA HIS A 324 -3.38 2.44 8.70
C HIS A 324 -2.20 1.50 8.95
N GLY A 325 -1.79 1.42 10.21
CA GLY A 325 -1.09 0.29 10.79
C GLY A 325 -2.11 -0.66 11.44
N VAL A 326 -1.87 -1.97 11.36
CA VAL A 326 -2.71 -2.98 12.02
C VAL A 326 -1.84 -4.09 12.61
N ILE A 327 -2.22 -4.57 13.79
CA ILE A 327 -1.59 -5.70 14.48
C ILE A 327 -2.67 -6.72 14.83
N PHE A 328 -2.44 -8.00 14.54
CA PHE A 328 -3.36 -9.09 14.87
C PHE A 328 -2.69 -10.07 15.84
N GLN A 329 -3.43 -10.50 16.85
CA GLN A 329 -3.15 -11.70 17.65
C GLN A 329 -4.29 -12.70 17.43
N PRO A 330 -4.18 -13.60 16.43
CA PRO A 330 -5.34 -14.33 15.96
C PRO A 330 -5.88 -15.36 16.93
N ALA A 331 -5.00 -15.98 17.73
CA ALA A 331 -5.41 -16.94 18.76
C ALA A 331 -6.24 -16.30 19.88
N ASP A 332 -5.96 -15.04 20.20
CA ASP A 332 -6.67 -14.27 21.23
C ASP A 332 -7.83 -13.44 20.66
N LEU A 333 -8.02 -13.47 19.33
CA LEU A 333 -9.01 -12.69 18.60
C LEU A 333 -8.92 -11.18 18.90
N LYS A 334 -7.71 -10.69 19.17
CA LYS A 334 -7.43 -9.26 19.38
C LYS A 334 -6.78 -8.64 18.15
N VAL A 335 -7.18 -7.40 17.86
CA VAL A 335 -6.61 -6.58 16.79
C VAL A 335 -6.37 -5.17 17.30
N TRP A 336 -5.26 -4.55 16.90
CA TRP A 336 -4.97 -3.15 17.13
C TRP A 336 -4.92 -2.40 15.82
N VAL A 337 -5.58 -1.25 15.73
CA VAL A 337 -5.61 -0.41 14.53
C VAL A 337 -5.12 0.99 14.86
N SER A 338 -4.19 1.52 14.07
CA SER A 338 -3.63 2.85 14.32
C SER A 338 -4.66 3.97 14.05
N ALA A 339 -4.92 4.77 15.09
CA ALA A 339 -5.59 6.05 14.99
C ALA A 339 -4.70 7.08 14.26
N ASN A 340 -5.27 8.24 13.95
CA ASN A 340 -4.51 9.35 13.39
C ASN A 340 -3.61 10.01 14.44
N PRO A 341 -2.48 10.62 14.04
CA PRO A 341 -1.98 10.73 12.66
C PRO A 341 -1.21 9.47 12.21
N TYR A 342 -1.47 9.01 10.97
CA TYR A 342 -0.75 7.91 10.31
C TYR A 342 -0.73 6.60 11.15
N GLN A 343 0.45 6.11 11.52
CA GLN A 343 0.70 5.02 12.46
C GLN A 343 1.20 5.51 13.82
N LEU A 344 1.33 6.82 13.99
CA LEU A 344 1.86 7.43 15.21
C LEU A 344 0.78 7.63 16.28
N GLY A 345 -0.50 7.73 15.88
CA GLY A 345 -1.60 7.76 16.84
C GLY A 345 -1.69 6.49 17.69
N GLU A 346 -2.60 6.51 18.66
CA GLU A 346 -2.93 5.34 19.49
C GLU A 346 -3.26 4.13 18.61
N PHE A 347 -2.77 2.96 18.98
CA PHE A 347 -3.23 1.69 18.41
C PHE A 347 -4.41 1.19 19.25
N VAL A 348 -5.62 1.42 18.73
CA VAL A 348 -6.88 1.10 19.40
C VAL A 348 -7.11 -0.40 19.36
N CYS A 349 -7.27 -1.03 20.52
CA CYS A 349 -7.51 -2.47 20.63
C CYS A 349 -8.99 -2.82 20.44
N TYR A 350 -9.27 -3.89 19.71
CA TYR A 350 -10.59 -4.50 19.57
C TYR A 350 -10.51 -6.00 19.80
N ASN A 351 -11.49 -6.52 20.53
CA ASN A 351 -11.62 -7.93 20.84
C ASN A 351 -12.81 -8.52 20.10
N LEU A 352 -12.56 -9.28 19.03
CA LEU A 352 -13.62 -9.81 18.17
C LEU A 352 -14.53 -10.78 18.93
N ASN A 353 -13.99 -11.54 19.88
CA ASN A 353 -14.78 -12.46 20.68
C ASN A 353 -15.80 -11.70 21.54
N GLN A 354 -15.41 -10.59 22.16
CA GLN A 354 -16.34 -9.73 22.89
C GLN A 354 -17.34 -9.06 21.95
N ILE A 355 -16.87 -8.48 20.85
CA ILE A 355 -17.71 -7.72 19.92
C ILE A 355 -18.79 -8.60 19.28
N PHE A 356 -18.47 -9.80 18.78
CA PHE A 356 -19.47 -10.62 18.08
C PHE A 356 -20.42 -11.39 19.01
N ASN A 357 -20.07 -11.52 20.30
CA ASN A 357 -20.90 -12.18 21.30
C ASN A 357 -21.69 -11.20 22.20
N THR A 358 -21.47 -9.89 22.04
CA THR A 358 -22.21 -8.85 22.78
C THR A 358 -23.28 -8.23 21.87
N PRO A 359 -24.55 -8.12 22.32
CA PRO A 359 -25.57 -7.37 21.59
C PRO A 359 -25.23 -5.88 21.53
N HIS A 360 -25.32 -5.28 20.35
CA HIS A 360 -25.09 -3.84 20.15
C HIS A 360 -26.40 -3.12 19.83
N ASN A 361 -26.65 -1.99 20.49
CA ASN A 361 -27.79 -1.13 20.16
C ASN A 361 -27.39 -0.08 19.12
N PRO A 362 -27.94 -0.11 17.88
CA PRO A 362 -27.58 0.82 16.82
C PRO A 362 -28.00 2.27 17.10
N GLU A 363 -28.90 2.52 18.05
CA GLU A 363 -29.36 3.87 18.40
C GLU A 363 -28.45 4.59 19.40
N THR A 364 -27.53 3.87 20.04
CA THR A 364 -26.63 4.44 21.05
C THR A 364 -25.18 4.37 20.60
N LEU A 365 -24.46 5.49 20.72
CA LEU A 365 -23.01 5.50 20.52
C LEU A 365 -22.35 4.80 21.70
N GLN A 366 -21.73 3.66 21.43
CA GLN A 366 -20.96 2.88 22.40
C GLN A 366 -19.57 2.61 21.82
N THR A 367 -18.54 2.64 22.67
CA THR A 367 -17.21 2.22 22.23
C THR A 367 -17.17 0.70 22.11
N LEU A 368 -16.55 0.22 21.02
CA LEU A 368 -16.23 -1.20 20.83
C LEU A 368 -14.77 -1.52 21.21
N SER A 369 -13.99 -0.51 21.61
CA SER A 369 -12.58 -0.67 21.90
C SER A 369 -12.33 -1.22 23.31
N GLU A 370 -11.33 -2.09 23.45
CA GLU A 370 -10.81 -2.54 24.74
C GLU A 370 -9.74 -1.54 25.21
N VAL A 371 -10.16 -0.47 25.89
CA VAL A 371 -9.33 0.72 26.22
C VAL A 371 -8.05 0.36 26.99
N GLU A 372 -8.14 -0.55 27.96
CA GLU A 372 -7.00 -0.97 28.79
C GLU A 372 -5.89 -1.69 28.00
N SER A 373 -6.21 -2.22 26.82
CA SER A 373 -5.26 -2.88 25.93
C SER A 373 -4.73 -1.96 24.83
N ALA A 374 -5.08 -0.67 24.82
CA ALA A 374 -4.61 0.26 23.80
C ALA A 374 -3.11 0.55 23.96
N ILE A 375 -2.41 0.73 22.83
CA ILE A 375 -1.00 1.13 22.82
C ILE A 375 -0.96 2.64 22.57
N PRO A 376 -0.35 3.44 23.47
CA PRO A 376 -0.45 4.90 23.42
C PRO A 376 0.16 5.51 22.17
N GLU A 377 -0.24 6.75 21.87
CA GLU A 377 0.35 7.54 20.78
C GLU A 377 1.87 7.67 20.93
N ASP A 378 2.57 7.73 19.80
CA ASP A 378 4.00 7.92 19.76
C ASP A 378 4.34 9.37 20.15
N PRO A 379 5.20 9.61 21.16
CA PRO A 379 5.58 10.96 21.58
C PRO A 379 6.17 11.83 20.45
N PHE A 380 6.67 11.22 19.37
CA PHE A 380 7.17 11.91 18.19
C PHE A 380 6.15 12.89 17.59
N VAL A 381 4.84 12.64 17.71
CA VAL A 381 3.78 13.54 17.20
C VAL A 381 3.82 14.94 17.82
N HIS A 382 4.43 15.09 19.00
CA HIS A 382 4.57 16.37 19.68
C HIS A 382 5.94 17.03 19.46
N SER A 383 6.79 16.45 18.62
CA SER A 383 8.13 16.97 18.33
C SER A 383 8.13 18.08 17.28
N ASP A 384 9.14 18.96 17.33
CA ASP A 384 9.38 19.94 16.26
C ASP A 384 9.66 19.28 14.91
N ALA A 385 10.27 18.09 14.90
CA ALA A 385 10.53 17.33 13.69
C ALA A 385 9.22 16.91 12.99
N PHE A 386 8.21 16.45 13.73
CA PHE A 386 6.90 16.14 13.19
C PHE A 386 6.17 17.39 12.68
N ARG A 387 6.20 18.50 13.46
CA ARG A 387 5.65 19.78 13.02
C ARG A 387 6.30 20.27 11.72
N ASN A 388 7.63 20.15 11.60
CA ASN A 388 8.36 20.52 10.40
C ASN A 388 8.01 19.62 9.21
N TYR A 389 7.77 18.33 9.43
CA TYR A 389 7.28 17.41 8.41
C TYR A 389 5.91 17.82 7.86
N GLU A 390 4.94 18.13 8.73
CA GLU A 390 3.61 18.58 8.30
C GLU A 390 3.69 19.90 7.52
N LEU A 391 4.52 20.85 7.98
CA LEU A 391 4.80 22.07 7.24
C LEU A 391 5.47 21.79 5.88
N TYR A 392 6.41 20.84 5.84
CA TYR A 392 7.03 20.39 4.59
C TYR A 392 5.98 19.89 3.61
N ARG A 393 4.99 19.07 4.02
CA ARG A 393 3.93 18.58 3.12
C ARG A 393 3.13 19.72 2.47
N VAL A 394 2.87 20.79 3.23
CA VAL A 394 2.19 21.99 2.73
C VAL A 394 3.06 22.74 1.72
N GLU A 395 4.32 22.99 2.04
CA GLU A 395 5.24 23.69 1.14
C GLU A 395 5.58 22.83 -0.10
N ASP A 396 5.61 21.50 0.01
CA ASP A 396 5.85 20.57 -1.09
C ASP A 396 4.79 20.68 -2.19
N ARG A 397 3.52 20.88 -1.81
CA ARG A 397 2.43 21.14 -2.77
C ARG A 397 2.59 22.49 -3.47
N LYS A 398 3.13 23.50 -2.78
CA LYS A 398 3.47 24.79 -3.42
C LYS A 398 4.63 24.61 -4.41
N MET A 399 5.64 23.81 -4.04
CA MET A 399 6.76 23.46 -4.92
C MET A 399 6.27 22.76 -6.20
N ASP A 400 5.31 21.85 -6.10
CA ASP A 400 4.66 21.24 -7.26
C ASP A 400 3.96 22.28 -8.14
N GLY A 401 3.23 23.21 -7.54
CA GLY A 401 2.61 24.34 -8.26
C GLY A 401 3.63 25.23 -9.00
N PHE A 402 4.82 25.49 -8.40
CA PHE A 402 5.90 26.20 -9.08
C PHE A 402 6.49 25.39 -10.23
N LEU A 403 6.67 24.08 -10.07
CA LEU A 403 7.16 23.18 -11.12
C LEU A 403 6.23 23.08 -12.33
N GLU A 404 4.92 23.12 -12.08
CA GLU A 404 3.90 23.14 -13.13
C GLU A 404 3.86 24.47 -13.88
N LYS A 405 3.89 25.60 -13.15
CA LYS A 405 3.82 26.94 -13.73
C LYS A 405 5.15 27.40 -14.35
N GLY A 406 6.28 26.87 -13.89
CA GLY A 406 7.63 27.30 -14.29
C GLY A 406 7.97 28.74 -13.87
N SER A 407 7.24 29.32 -12.92
CA SER A 407 7.40 30.70 -12.48
C SER A 407 6.76 30.93 -11.09
N GLY A 408 7.02 32.09 -10.49
CA GLY A 408 6.35 32.54 -9.26
C GLY A 408 6.94 32.02 -7.94
N MET A 409 8.09 31.35 -7.98
CA MET A 409 8.78 30.91 -6.76
C MET A 409 9.54 32.07 -6.10
N GLU A 410 9.21 32.34 -4.83
CA GLU A 410 9.89 33.37 -4.03
C GLU A 410 11.38 33.04 -3.80
N PRO A 411 12.28 34.04 -3.74
CA PRO A 411 13.73 33.81 -3.60
C PRO A 411 14.12 32.93 -2.40
N ASP A 412 13.49 33.12 -1.24
CA ASP A 412 13.83 32.42 0.01
C ASP A 412 13.07 31.10 0.19
N PHE A 413 12.12 30.79 -0.71
CA PHE A 413 11.28 29.60 -0.60
C PHE A 413 12.11 28.31 -0.49
N VAL A 414 13.13 28.17 -1.33
CA VAL A 414 13.95 26.96 -1.38
C VAL A 414 14.74 26.73 -0.09
N ILE A 415 15.21 27.80 0.55
CA ILE A 415 15.95 27.70 1.82
C ILE A 415 15.02 27.19 2.92
N LYS A 416 13.83 27.80 3.06
CA LYS A 416 12.82 27.37 4.02
C LYS A 416 12.40 25.92 3.75
N TYR A 417 12.04 25.61 2.50
CA TYR A 417 11.60 24.29 2.08
C TYR A 417 12.65 23.19 2.37
N GLN A 418 13.94 23.46 2.12
CA GLN A 418 15.02 22.53 2.47
C GLN A 418 15.22 22.37 3.97
N SER A 419 15.03 23.43 4.75
CA SER A 419 15.21 23.39 6.21
C SER A 419 14.15 22.56 6.95
N LEU A 420 12.96 22.38 6.36
CA LEU A 420 11.86 21.65 6.98
C LEU A 420 12.08 20.13 6.98
N ASN A 421 12.87 19.60 6.03
CA ASN A 421 13.15 18.18 5.94
C ASN A 421 14.52 17.94 5.28
N PRO A 422 15.62 18.34 5.94
CA PRO A 422 16.93 18.47 5.32
C PRO A 422 17.54 17.13 4.89
N ASP A 423 17.11 16.01 5.45
CA ASP A 423 17.62 14.68 5.07
C ASP A 423 16.84 14.07 3.89
N LEU A 424 15.66 14.64 3.56
CA LEU A 424 14.84 14.12 2.47
C LEU A 424 15.35 14.59 1.11
N TRP A 425 15.75 13.65 0.26
CA TRP A 425 16.28 13.96 -1.07
C TRP A 425 15.35 14.81 -1.96
N ILE A 426 14.03 14.75 -1.74
CA ILE A 426 13.00 15.47 -2.50
C ILE A 426 13.16 16.98 -2.37
N VAL A 427 13.53 17.50 -1.19
CA VAL A 427 13.66 18.96 -0.97
C VAL A 427 14.80 19.58 -1.78
N TYR A 428 15.71 18.76 -2.31
CA TYR A 428 16.76 19.19 -3.24
C TYR A 428 16.41 18.88 -4.69
N TYR A 429 15.75 17.75 -4.94
CA TYR A 429 15.39 17.34 -6.29
C TYR A 429 14.40 18.30 -6.95
N LYS A 430 13.28 18.62 -6.29
CA LYS A 430 12.22 19.45 -6.89
C LYS A 430 12.72 20.87 -7.23
N PRO A 431 13.41 21.60 -6.34
CA PRO A 431 14.01 22.89 -6.69
C PRO A 431 15.07 22.77 -7.79
N GLY A 432 15.89 21.71 -7.78
CA GLY A 432 16.86 21.46 -8.84
C GLY A 432 16.21 21.30 -10.21
N LEU A 433 15.10 20.57 -10.28
CA LEU A 433 14.30 20.40 -11.50
C LEU A 433 13.65 21.72 -11.94
N TYR A 434 13.13 22.52 -11.00
CA TYR A 434 12.59 23.85 -11.30
C TYR A 434 13.65 24.75 -11.93
N TYR A 435 14.80 24.90 -11.28
CA TYR A 435 15.90 25.72 -11.80
C TYR A 435 16.39 25.24 -13.17
N TYR A 436 16.43 23.93 -13.39
CA TYR A 436 16.78 23.37 -14.69
C TYR A 436 15.75 23.78 -15.77
N LYS A 437 14.45 23.62 -15.50
CA LYS A 437 13.37 24.02 -16.42
C LYS A 437 13.37 25.52 -16.72
N THR A 438 13.72 26.36 -15.74
CA THR A 438 13.84 27.82 -15.90
C THR A 438 15.22 28.28 -16.35
N LYS A 439 16.08 27.37 -16.82
CA LYS A 439 17.43 27.66 -17.35
C LYS A 439 18.42 28.30 -16.35
N GLN A 440 18.16 28.17 -15.05
CA GLN A 440 19.04 28.62 -13.96
C GLN A 440 20.04 27.51 -13.57
N TYR A 441 20.92 27.14 -14.50
CA TYR A 441 21.69 25.89 -14.42
C TYR A 441 22.66 25.80 -13.23
N GLU A 442 23.24 26.92 -12.78
CA GLU A 442 24.14 26.91 -11.62
C GLU A 442 23.41 26.58 -10.33
N LEU A 443 22.18 27.07 -10.16
CA LEU A 443 21.34 26.71 -9.01
C LEU A 443 20.89 25.26 -9.09
N ALA A 444 20.50 24.78 -10.28
CA ALA A 444 20.16 23.38 -10.50
C ALA A 444 21.31 22.43 -10.11
N LYS A 445 22.54 22.78 -10.51
CA LYS A 445 23.76 22.02 -10.20
C LYS A 445 24.05 21.97 -8.69
N ARG A 446 23.86 23.08 -7.96
CA ARG A 446 24.02 23.12 -6.50
C ARG A 446 23.04 22.18 -5.81
N SER A 447 21.76 22.20 -6.20
CA SER A 447 20.74 21.30 -5.65
C SER A 447 21.02 19.82 -5.96
N ALA A 448 21.47 19.50 -7.18
CA ALA A 448 21.80 18.13 -7.57
C ALA A 448 22.97 17.54 -6.77
N LYS A 449 24.01 18.35 -6.47
CA LYS A 449 25.15 17.92 -5.64
C LYS A 449 24.73 17.55 -4.22
N LYS A 450 23.86 18.35 -3.59
CA LYS A 450 23.33 18.06 -2.25
C LYS A 450 22.52 16.76 -2.24
N ARG A 451 21.62 16.57 -3.22
CA ARG A 451 20.88 15.31 -3.40
C ARG A 451 21.81 14.10 -3.50
N TYR A 452 22.85 14.18 -4.34
CA TYR A 452 23.77 13.06 -4.56
C TYR A 452 24.47 12.66 -3.26
N ALA A 453 24.97 13.63 -2.50
CA ALA A 453 25.61 13.38 -1.20
C ALA A 453 24.68 12.68 -0.19
N GLN A 454 23.37 12.92 -0.28
CA GLN A 454 22.37 12.28 0.59
C GLN A 454 21.95 10.88 0.14
N GLN A 455 21.86 10.64 -1.17
CA GLN A 455 21.48 9.31 -1.68
C GLN A 455 22.66 8.34 -1.73
N PHE A 456 23.89 8.86 -1.86
CA PHE A 456 25.12 8.06 -2.03
C PHE A 456 26.24 8.67 -1.18
N PRO A 457 26.36 8.28 0.10
CA PRO A 457 27.51 8.70 0.92
C PRO A 457 28.82 8.25 0.25
N PRO A 458 29.91 9.01 0.41
CA PRO A 458 31.23 8.53 0.04
C PRO A 458 31.51 7.22 0.77
N GLN A 459 31.86 6.17 0.03
CA GLN A 459 32.27 4.91 0.66
C GLN A 459 33.54 5.15 1.50
N PRO A 460 33.65 4.57 2.71
CA PRO A 460 34.88 4.65 3.48
C PRO A 460 36.02 4.03 2.67
N ALA A 461 37.14 4.75 2.58
CA ALA A 461 38.35 4.25 1.95
C ALA A 461 38.88 3.07 2.78
N GLY A 462 38.54 1.84 2.36
CA GLY A 462 39.15 0.63 2.90
C GLY A 462 38.19 -0.42 3.46
N ARG A 463 37.31 -0.97 2.63
CA ARG A 463 36.93 -2.40 2.71
C ARG A 463 36.80 -2.97 1.30
N ARG A 464 37.79 -3.76 0.88
CA ARG A 464 37.63 -4.67 -0.26
C ARG A 464 36.64 -5.76 0.17
N CYS A 465 35.36 -5.61 -0.15
CA CYS A 465 34.46 -6.77 -0.16
C CYS A 465 34.81 -7.64 -1.37
N GLY A 466 35.01 -8.93 -1.10
CA GLY A 466 35.44 -9.93 -2.08
C GLY A 466 34.42 -10.15 -3.20
N SER A 467 34.97 -10.30 -4.41
CA SER A 467 34.43 -11.05 -5.56
C SER A 467 32.91 -11.09 -5.75
N GLN A 468 32.36 -10.04 -6.35
CA GLN A 468 31.41 -10.22 -7.45
C GLN A 468 31.93 -9.47 -8.67
N ILE A 469 32.06 -10.19 -9.78
CA ILE A 469 32.66 -9.75 -11.03
C ILE A 469 31.79 -8.66 -11.65
N LEU A 470 32.18 -7.40 -11.46
CA LEU A 470 31.80 -6.30 -12.34
C LEU A 470 32.90 -6.15 -13.41
N PRO A 471 32.59 -6.09 -14.72
CA PRO A 471 33.61 -5.91 -15.72
C PRO A 471 34.26 -4.53 -15.56
N GLN A 472 35.55 -4.53 -15.24
CA GLN A 472 36.40 -3.34 -15.22
C GLN A 472 36.42 -2.68 -16.61
N ARG A 473 35.94 -1.45 -16.71
CA ARG A 473 36.34 -0.54 -17.80
C ARG A 473 37.16 0.60 -17.21
N ARG A 474 38.35 0.77 -17.79
CA ARG A 474 39.43 1.68 -17.40
C ARG A 474 38.96 3.12 -17.30
N LEU A 475 39.38 3.81 -16.23
CA LEU A 475 39.29 5.24 -16.05
C LEU A 475 40.33 5.94 -16.94
N HIS A 476 39.90 6.90 -17.75
CA HIS A 476 40.75 7.93 -18.37
C HIS A 476 40.24 9.32 -17.95
N PRO A 477 41.13 10.31 -17.78
CA PRO A 477 40.78 11.62 -17.24
C PRO A 477 40.27 12.58 -18.32
N ALA A 478 39.40 13.50 -17.89
CA ALA A 478 38.83 14.64 -18.61
C ALA A 478 37.64 14.39 -19.56
N GLY A 479 36.58 15.19 -19.33
CA GLY A 479 35.56 15.50 -20.33
C GLY A 479 34.23 14.79 -20.11
N TRP A 480 33.27 15.53 -19.53
CA TRP A 480 31.84 15.25 -19.52
C TRP A 480 31.36 14.44 -20.73
N ARG A 481 30.89 13.20 -20.50
CA ARG A 481 29.94 12.53 -21.38
C ARG A 481 28.70 12.18 -20.56
N ALA A 482 27.55 12.67 -21.01
CA ALA A 482 26.23 12.40 -20.44
C ALA A 482 25.83 10.90 -20.49
N ASP A 483 26.64 10.06 -21.13
CA ASP A 483 26.37 8.64 -21.36
C ASP A 483 26.96 7.71 -20.28
N GLN A 484 27.72 8.24 -19.31
CA GLN A 484 28.30 7.44 -18.22
C GLN A 484 27.40 7.29 -16.98
N TYR A 485 26.22 7.91 -16.99
CA TYR A 485 25.20 7.74 -15.96
C TYR A 485 23.93 7.13 -16.54
N ARG A 486 24.02 5.90 -17.06
CA ARG A 486 22.84 5.01 -17.13
C ARG A 486 22.57 4.46 -15.72
N ILE A 487 22.17 5.36 -14.82
CA ILE A 487 21.17 5.00 -13.82
C ILE A 487 19.87 5.29 -14.54
N GLN A 488 19.12 4.24 -14.87
CA GLN A 488 17.77 4.43 -15.36
C GLN A 488 17.03 5.31 -14.35
N PRO A 489 16.55 6.50 -14.74
CA PRO A 489 15.57 7.17 -13.91
C PRO A 489 14.42 6.20 -13.75
N LEU A 490 13.99 5.96 -12.50
CA LEU A 490 12.65 5.44 -12.21
C LEU A 490 11.70 6.06 -13.23
N HIS A 491 11.09 5.21 -14.05
CA HIS A 491 10.25 5.59 -15.17
C HIS A 491 9.14 6.56 -14.71
N TYR A 492 9.41 7.86 -14.74
CA TYR A 492 8.41 8.92 -14.81
C TYR A 492 8.15 9.15 -16.31
N PRO A 493 6.95 8.87 -16.84
CA PRO A 493 6.70 8.95 -18.27
C PRO A 493 6.39 10.39 -18.65
N PHE A 494 7.40 11.27 -18.68
CA PHE A 494 7.39 12.50 -19.46
C PHE A 494 8.84 12.92 -19.77
N GLN A 495 9.46 12.25 -20.73
CA GLN A 495 10.48 12.89 -21.56
C GLN A 495 9.78 13.41 -22.82
N PRO A 496 9.64 14.73 -23.03
CA PRO A 496 9.61 15.24 -24.39
C PRO A 496 10.95 14.86 -25.00
N ARG A 497 10.94 14.08 -26.09
CA ARG A 497 12.11 13.97 -26.94
C ARG A 497 12.44 15.38 -27.44
N LEU A 498 13.69 15.78 -27.28
CA LEU A 498 14.27 16.92 -28.01
C LEU A 498 14.10 16.69 -29.52
#